data_AF-A0A7J0F6F0-F1
#
_entry.id   AF-A0A7J0F6F0-F1
#
_cell.length_a   1.000
_cell.length_b   1.000
_cell.length_c   1.000
_cell.angle_alpha   90.00
_cell.angle_beta   90.00
_cell.angle_gamma   90.00
#
_symmetry.space_group_name_H-M   'P 1'
#
loop_
_entity.id
_entity.type
_entity.pdbx_description
1 polymer ?
#
loop_
_entity_poly.entity_id
_entity_poly.type
_entity_poly.pdbx_seq_one_letter_code
_entity_poly.pdbx_strand_id
1 'polypeptide(L)' 'MKQQSNWSPYDNNGGTCVAIAGADYCVIAADTRMSTGYSILTRDYSKICQL' A
#
# COMPACT_ATOMS: atom_id res chain seq x y z
N MET A 1 -3.33 -13.11 31.15
CA MET A 1 -3.87 -11.85 30.60
C MET A 1 -4.49 -12.14 29.25
N LYS A 2 -5.82 -12.12 29.13
CA LYS A 2 -6.47 -12.09 27.80
C LYS A 2 -6.16 -10.71 27.21
N GLN A 3 -5.29 -10.64 26.22
CA GLN A 3 -5.23 -9.45 25.37
C GLN A 3 -6.57 -9.37 24.66
N GLN A 4 -7.47 -8.51 25.13
CA GLN A 4 -8.56 -8.05 24.30
C GLN A 4 -7.92 -7.22 23.20
N SER A 5 -7.81 -7.81 22.02
CA SER A 5 -7.62 -7.06 20.79
C SER A 5 -8.77 -6.08 20.71
N ASN A 6 -8.55 -4.83 21.11
CA ASN A 6 -9.48 -3.77 20.80
C ASN A 6 -9.62 -3.77 19.28
N TRP A 7 -10.84 -4.00 18.81
CA TRP A 7 -11.09 -4.01 17.38
C TRP A 7 -10.75 -2.63 16.80
N SER A 8 -9.95 -2.63 15.73
CA SER A 8 -9.62 -1.44 14.96
C SER A 8 -10.16 -1.60 13.55
N PRO A 9 -10.85 -0.59 12.99
CA PRO A 9 -11.24 -0.60 11.58
C PRO A 9 -10.06 -0.39 10.62
N TYR A 10 -8.88 -0.04 11.12
CA TYR A 10 -7.72 0.34 10.31
C TYR A 10 -6.58 -0.68 10.40
N ASP A 11 -5.92 -0.89 9.27
CA ASP A 11 -4.66 -1.64 9.13
C ASP A 11 -3.67 -0.83 8.27
N ASN A 12 -2.37 -1.07 8.47
CA ASN A 12 -1.30 -0.46 7.66
C ASN A 12 -0.74 -1.48 6.68
N ASN A 13 -1.12 -1.35 5.41
CA ASN A 13 -0.69 -2.30 4.39
C ASN A 13 0.70 -2.04 3.77
N GLY A 14 1.36 -0.98 4.20
CA GLY A 14 2.67 -0.56 3.71
C GLY A 14 2.70 -0.27 2.20
N GLY A 15 3.90 -0.39 1.63
CA GLY A 15 4.17 -0.05 0.24
C GLY A 15 4.71 1.36 0.08
N THR A 16 5.00 1.74 -1.16
CA THR A 16 5.57 3.05 -1.51
C THR A 16 5.09 3.45 -2.89
N CYS A 17 4.72 4.71 -3.05
CA CYS A 17 4.43 5.33 -4.33
C CYS A 17 5.40 6.49 -4.59
N VAL A 18 5.67 6.75 -5.87
CA VAL A 18 6.48 7.87 -6.34
C VAL A 18 5.84 8.47 -7.58
N ALA A 19 5.93 9.79 -7.70
CA ALA A 19 5.50 10.52 -8.88
C ALA A 19 6.62 11.45 -9.35
N ILE A 20 6.83 11.54 -10.66
CA ILE A 20 7.82 12.40 -11.29
C ILE A 20 7.12 13.21 -12.38
N ALA A 21 7.17 14.54 -12.24
CA ALA A 21 6.64 15.47 -13.23
C ALA A 21 7.70 15.77 -14.30
N GLY A 22 7.33 15.58 -15.56
CA GLY A 22 8.05 16.10 -16.73
C GLY A 22 7.53 17.48 -17.13
N ALA A 23 8.03 18.01 -18.25
CA ALA A 23 7.57 19.30 -18.77
C ALA A 23 6.10 19.26 -19.23
N ASP A 24 5.67 18.13 -19.78
CA ASP A 24 4.39 17.91 -20.45
C ASP A 24 3.75 16.54 -20.10
N TYR A 25 4.31 15.83 -19.13
CA TYR A 25 3.82 14.53 -18.67
C TYR A 25 4.04 14.33 -17.16
N CYS A 26 3.44 13.27 -16.63
CA CYS A 26 3.72 12.79 -15.27
C CYS A 26 3.80 11.26 -15.29
N VAL A 27 4.79 10.70 -14.60
CA VAL A 27 4.89 9.26 -14.36
C VAL A 27 4.60 8.99 -12.90
N ILE A 28 3.68 8.07 -12.64
CA ILE A 28 3.34 7.61 -11.29
C ILE A 28 3.61 6.12 -11.24
N ALA A 29 4.34 5.68 -10.22
CA ALA A 29 4.64 4.28 -9.97
C ALA A 29 4.43 3.95 -8.49
N ALA A 30 4.04 2.70 -8.22
CA ALA A 30 3.89 2.18 -6.87
C ALA A 30 4.31 0.70 -6.85
N ASP A 31 4.79 0.23 -5.70
CA ASP A 31 5.08 -1.19 -5.54
C ASP A 31 3.78 -2.02 -5.49
N THR A 32 3.87 -3.29 -5.87
CA THR A 32 2.71 -4.20 -5.97
C THR A 32 2.48 -5.05 -4.72
N ARG A 33 3.35 -4.93 -3.70
CA ARG A 33 3.26 -5.72 -2.47
C ARG A 33 2.23 -5.15 -1.50
N MET A 34 1.41 -6.02 -0.92
CA MET A 34 0.57 -5.69 0.23
C MET A 34 1.00 -6.52 1.43
N SER A 35 1.06 -5.92 2.62
CA SER A 35 1.51 -6.60 3.83
C SER A 35 0.59 -6.30 5.02
N THR A 36 0.71 -7.06 6.09
CA THR A 36 0.17 -6.73 7.41
C THR A 36 1.14 -7.25 8.47
N GLY A 37 1.56 -6.38 9.39
CA GLY A 37 2.70 -6.66 10.26
C GLY A 37 3.93 -7.14 9.47
N TYR A 38 4.43 -8.33 9.80
CA TYR A 38 5.58 -8.97 9.13
C TYR A 38 5.19 -9.99 8.04
N SER A 39 3.92 -10.05 7.63
CA SER A 39 3.41 -10.99 6.63
C SER A 39 3.08 -10.32 5.31
N ILE A 40 3.34 -10.99 4.18
CA ILE A 40 2.95 -10.54 2.85
C ILE A 40 1.60 -11.18 2.50
N LEU A 41 0.60 -10.34 2.23
CA LEU A 41 -0.74 -10.77 1.83
C LEU A 41 -0.78 -11.09 0.33
N THR A 42 -0.18 -10.23 -0.49
CA THR A 42 -0.01 -10.44 -1.93
C THR A 42 1.23 -9.72 -2.43
N ARG A 43 1.82 -10.25 -3.50
CA ARG A 43 2.96 -9.66 -4.21
C ARG A 43 2.53 -8.91 -5.48
N ASP A 44 1.28 -9.07 -5.89
CA ASP A 44 0.76 -8.58 -7.16
C ASP A 44 -0.61 -7.94 -6.96
N TYR A 45 -0.60 -6.70 -6.44
CA TYR A 45 -1.78 -5.85 -6.30
C TYR A 45 -1.44 -4.44 -6.76
N SER A 46 -2.13 -3.94 -7.78
CA SER A 46 -1.94 -2.56 -8.23
C SER A 46 -2.48 -1.58 -7.18
N LYS A 47 -1.61 -0.69 -6.69
CA LYS A 47 -2.00 0.45 -5.84
C LYS A 47 -2.41 1.69 -6.63
N ILE A 48 -2.28 1.65 -7.96
CA ILE A 48 -2.60 2.77 -8.85
C ILE A 48 -3.90 2.46 -9.58
N CYS A 49 -4.80 3.45 -9.60
CA CYS A 49 -6.05 3.43 -10.34
C CYS A 49 -6.05 4.59 -11.34
N GLN A 50 -6.41 4.31 -12.59
CA GLN A 50 -6.76 5.35 -13.56
C GLN A 50 -8.22 5.72 -13.35
N LEU A 51 -8.47 7.01 -13.10
CA LEU A 51 -9.81 7.55 -12.82
C LEU A 51 -10.65 7.72 -14.09
#